data_AF-A0A924MKZ3-F1
#
_entry.id   AF-A0A924MKZ3-F1
#
_cell.length_a   1.000
_cell.length_b   1.000
_cell.length_c   1.000
_cell.angle_alpha   90.00
_cell.angle_beta   90.00
_cell.angle_gamma   90.00
#
_symmetry.space_group_name_H-M   'P 1'
#
loop_
_entity.id
_entity.type
_entity.pdbx_description
1 polymer ?
#
loop_
_entity_poly.entity_id
_entity_poly.type
_entity_poly.pdbx_seq_one_letter_code
_entity_poly.pdbx_strand_id
1 'polypeptide(L)'
;MTLLHDINPIAIPLPFWPHGIHWYGLMYLLAFGAAWWIGTRRVRAGRLPGVDENGFGDLLFYGMLGVVLGGRIGYVFFYGFDQLLANPLFLLRINEGGMSFHGGLIGVMVAAAWWSRARRIHFFDTMDFVAPLIPAGLGFGRLGNYIGGELWGKLTHGGWGVIFPRSDLGPYANEPIERLRELHA
;
A
#
# COMPACT_ATOMS: atom_id res chain seq x y z
N MET A 1 -30.48 0.57 2.75
CA MET A 1 -29.93 0.76 4.10
C MET A 1 -28.55 1.37 3.90
N THR A 2 -28.37 2.64 4.21
CA THR A 2 -27.05 3.30 4.11
C THR A 2 -26.18 2.85 5.27
N LEU A 3 -24.93 2.46 4.98
CA LEU A 3 -23.98 1.99 5.98
C LEU A 3 -23.12 3.17 6.47
N LEU A 4 -23.01 3.37 7.78
CA LEU A 4 -22.06 4.35 8.34
C LEU A 4 -20.67 3.71 8.46
N HIS A 5 -19.64 4.34 7.88
CA HIS A 5 -18.26 3.91 8.06
C HIS A 5 -17.67 4.49 9.35
N ASP A 6 -17.70 3.70 10.42
CA ASP A 6 -17.19 4.05 11.74
C ASP A 6 -16.21 2.99 12.27
N ILE A 7 -15.11 2.80 11.53
CA ILE A 7 -14.05 1.86 11.89
C ILE A 7 -12.86 2.64 12.45
N ASN A 8 -12.34 2.22 13.61
CA ASN A 8 -11.11 2.78 14.16
C ASN A 8 -9.91 2.35 13.30
N PRO A 9 -9.12 3.29 12.73
CA PRO A 9 -7.95 2.94 11.90
C PRO A 9 -6.81 2.28 12.69
N ILE A 10 -6.79 2.42 14.03
CA ILE A 10 -5.84 1.75 14.92
C ILE A 10 -6.37 0.35 15.22
N ALA A 11 -5.64 -0.67 14.74
CA ALA A 11 -5.97 -2.07 14.96
C ALA A 11 -5.62 -2.54 16.36
N ILE A 12 -4.44 -2.15 16.85
CA ILE A 12 -3.94 -2.54 18.17
C ILE A 12 -3.44 -1.28 18.87
N PRO A 13 -4.18 -0.74 19.86
CA PRO A 13 -3.70 0.37 20.67
C PRO A 13 -2.55 -0.11 21.58
N LEU A 14 -1.49 0.68 21.66
CA LEU A 14 -0.32 0.35 22.47
C LEU A 14 -0.12 1.43 23.55
N PRO A 15 -0.08 1.08 24.85
CA PRO A 15 0.06 2.07 25.94
C PRO A 15 1.34 2.90 25.87
N PHE A 16 2.40 2.36 25.26
CA PHE A 16 3.73 2.96 25.16
C PHE A 16 4.04 3.59 23.80
N TRP A 17 3.11 3.50 22.83
CA TRP A 17 3.30 4.04 21.49
C TRP A 17 2.02 4.77 21.03
N PRO A 18 2.01 6.11 20.99
CA PRO A 18 0.79 6.90 20.84
C PRO A 18 0.07 6.70 19.51
N HIS A 19 0.76 6.22 18.47
CA HIS A 19 0.16 5.92 17.17
C HIS A 19 -0.42 4.51 17.06
N GLY A 20 -0.17 3.62 18.03
CA GLY A 20 -0.56 2.21 17.96
C GLY A 20 -0.09 1.48 16.68
N ILE A 21 -0.68 0.31 16.41
CA ILE A 21 -0.52 -0.41 15.14
C ILE A 21 -1.76 -0.14 14.28
N HIS A 22 -1.56 0.43 13.10
CA HIS A 22 -2.63 0.73 12.16
C HIS A 22 -3.01 -0.51 11.34
N TRP A 23 -4.29 -0.62 10.99
CA TRP A 23 -4.79 -1.62 10.04
C TRP A 23 -4.05 -1.56 8.71
N TYR A 24 -3.65 -0.37 8.26
CA TYR A 24 -2.91 -0.18 7.02
C TYR A 24 -1.57 -0.95 7.01
N GLY A 25 -0.84 -0.93 8.12
CA GLY A 25 0.39 -1.70 8.28
C GLY A 25 0.13 -3.21 8.27
N LEU A 26 -0.93 -3.66 8.95
CA LEU A 26 -1.34 -5.07 8.94
C LEU A 26 -1.79 -5.53 7.55
N MET A 27 -2.50 -4.70 6.79
CA MET A 27 -2.90 -5.02 5.41
C MET A 27 -1.68 -5.15 4.50
N TYR A 28 -0.66 -4.30 4.65
CA TYR A 28 0.60 -4.49 3.93
C TYR A 28 1.34 -5.75 4.35
N LEU A 29 1.34 -6.10 5.64
CA LEU A 29 1.91 -7.36 6.10
C LEU A 29 1.20 -8.57 5.46
N LEU A 30 -0.14 -8.54 5.39
CA LEU A 30 -0.92 -9.57 4.69
C LEU A 30 -0.65 -9.58 3.18
N ALA A 31 -0.47 -8.42 2.55
CA ALA A 31 -0.07 -8.33 1.15
C ALA A 31 1.25 -9.02 0.86
N PHE A 32 2.29 -8.69 1.63
CA PHE A 32 3.60 -9.32 1.48
C PHE A 32 3.58 -10.80 1.86
N GLY A 33 2.83 -11.18 2.90
CA GLY A 33 2.63 -12.58 3.29
C GLY A 33 1.95 -13.41 2.20
N ALA A 34 0.92 -12.86 1.55
CA ALA A 34 0.25 -13.50 0.43
C ALA A 34 1.16 -13.60 -0.80
N ALA A 35 1.89 -12.53 -1.13
CA ALA A 35 2.85 -12.54 -2.23
C ALA A 35 3.96 -13.58 -2.00
N TRP A 36 4.51 -13.66 -0.77
CA TRP A 36 5.47 -14.68 -0.38
C TRP A 36 4.90 -16.09 -0.55
N TRP A 37 3.73 -16.36 0.03
CA TRP A 37 3.12 -17.68 -0.02
C TRP A 37 2.79 -18.15 -1.44
N ILE A 38 2.15 -17.30 -2.25
CA ILE A 38 1.82 -17.61 -3.65
C ILE A 38 3.10 -17.75 -4.47
N GLY A 39 4.05 -16.83 -4.31
CA GLY A 39 5.31 -16.82 -5.05
C GLY A 39 6.16 -18.06 -4.77
N THR A 40 6.34 -18.43 -3.50
CA THR A 40 7.06 -19.65 -3.10
C THR A 40 6.42 -20.90 -3.71
N ARG A 41 5.08 -20.99 -3.74
CA ARG A 41 4.40 -22.10 -4.44
C ARG A 41 4.64 -22.10 -5.94
N ARG A 42 4.68 -20.93 -6.57
CA ARG A 42 4.98 -20.80 -8.02
C ARG A 42 6.43 -21.18 -8.33
N VAL A 43 7.37 -20.81 -7.47
CA VAL A 43 8.78 -21.25 -7.56
C VAL A 43 8.88 -22.77 -7.47
N ARG A 44 8.26 -23.38 -6.45
CA ARG A 44 8.22 -24.85 -6.29
C ARG A 44 7.59 -25.56 -7.48
N ALA A 45 6.64 -24.90 -8.15
CA ALA A 45 6.01 -25.40 -9.37
C ALA A 45 6.81 -25.11 -10.66
N GLY A 46 8.05 -24.61 -10.55
CA GLY A 46 8.93 -24.36 -11.69
C GLY A 46 8.49 -23.19 -12.60
N ARG A 47 7.66 -22.27 -12.10
CA ARG A 47 7.13 -21.14 -12.91
C ARG A 47 8.14 -20.05 -13.22
N LEU A 48 9.33 -20.10 -12.63
CA LEU A 48 10.48 -19.30 -12.99
C LEU A 48 11.72 -20.21 -12.96
N PRO A 49 12.03 -20.90 -14.06
CA PRO A 49 13.11 -21.88 -14.11
C PRO A 49 14.46 -21.27 -13.67
N GLY A 50 15.24 -22.04 -12.91
CA GLY A 50 16.55 -21.59 -12.41
C GLY A 50 16.50 -20.66 -11.19
N VAL A 51 15.31 -20.43 -10.63
CA VAL A 51 15.12 -19.65 -9.40
C VAL A 51 14.60 -20.56 -8.30
N ASP A 52 15.26 -20.53 -7.16
CA ASP A 52 14.87 -21.21 -5.93
C ASP A 52 14.14 -20.24 -4.97
N GLU A 53 13.71 -20.73 -3.81
CA GLU A 53 12.97 -19.93 -2.83
C GLU A 53 13.80 -18.75 -2.30
N ASN A 54 15.11 -18.94 -2.15
CA ASN A 54 16.02 -17.87 -1.76
C ASN A 54 16.09 -16.79 -2.84
N GLY A 55 16.20 -17.17 -4.11
CA GLY A 55 16.20 -16.21 -5.20
C GLY A 55 14.89 -15.43 -5.30
N PHE A 56 13.76 -16.08 -5.10
CA PHE A 56 12.50 -15.35 -5.01
C PHE A 56 12.43 -14.45 -3.77
N GLY A 57 12.99 -14.88 -2.63
CA GLY A 57 13.10 -14.02 -1.46
C GLY A 57 13.94 -12.78 -1.70
N ASP A 58 15.07 -12.89 -2.40
CA ASP A 58 15.86 -11.73 -2.84
C ASP A 58 15.02 -10.79 -3.70
N LEU A 59 14.27 -11.33 -4.68
CA LEU A 59 13.42 -10.54 -5.57
C LEU A 59 12.33 -9.80 -4.77
N LEU A 60 11.67 -10.48 -3.84
CA LEU A 60 10.63 -9.88 -3.01
C LEU A 60 11.22 -8.79 -2.12
N PHE A 61 12.37 -9.04 -1.49
CA PHE A 61 13.06 -8.09 -0.64
C PHE A 61 13.53 -6.84 -1.42
N TYR A 62 14.16 -7.02 -2.59
CA TYR A 62 14.54 -5.89 -3.44
C TYR A 62 13.33 -5.13 -3.97
N GLY A 63 12.22 -5.82 -4.27
CA GLY A 63 10.95 -5.19 -4.58
C GLY A 63 10.43 -4.31 -3.44
N MET A 64 10.46 -4.82 -2.20
CA MET A 64 10.08 -4.06 -0.99
C MET A 64 10.95 -2.80 -0.82
N LEU A 65 12.27 -2.93 -0.98
CA LEU A 65 13.18 -1.79 -0.96
C LEU A 65 12.86 -0.81 -2.09
N GLY A 66 12.57 -1.31 -3.28
CA GLY A 66 12.15 -0.51 -4.44
C GLY A 66 10.90 0.33 -4.15
N VAL A 67 9.87 -0.25 -3.52
CA VAL A 67 8.66 0.48 -3.11
C VAL A 67 9.00 1.59 -2.12
N VAL A 68 9.76 1.26 -1.06
CA VAL A 68 10.02 2.20 0.03
C VAL A 68 10.95 3.33 -0.43
N LEU A 69 12.11 2.97 -1.00
CA LEU A 69 13.10 3.94 -1.45
C LEU A 69 12.59 4.73 -2.65
N GLY A 70 12.03 4.05 -3.65
CA GLY A 70 11.45 4.71 -4.82
C GLY A 70 10.28 5.61 -4.44
N GLY A 71 9.42 5.16 -3.51
CA GLY A 71 8.30 5.95 -3.01
C GLY A 71 8.76 7.22 -2.31
N ARG A 72 9.78 7.12 -1.46
CA ARG A 72 10.33 8.28 -0.76
C ARG A 72 11.06 9.24 -1.70
N ILE A 73 11.98 8.73 -2.51
CA ILE A 73 12.72 9.52 -3.51
C ILE A 73 11.74 10.20 -4.45
N GLY A 74 10.80 9.47 -5.03
CA GLY A 74 9.79 10.04 -5.90
C GLY A 74 8.92 11.09 -5.21
N TYR A 75 8.58 10.93 -3.93
CA TYR A 75 7.84 11.97 -3.22
C TYR A 75 8.66 13.25 -3.11
N VAL A 76 9.90 13.12 -2.65
CA VAL A 76 10.81 14.25 -2.44
C VAL A 76 11.09 14.99 -3.75
N PHE A 77 11.31 14.28 -4.85
CA PHE A 77 11.61 14.93 -6.13
C PHE A 77 10.37 15.47 -6.85
N PHE A 78 9.21 14.83 -6.74
CA PHE A 78 8.01 15.26 -7.46
C PHE A 78 7.17 16.29 -6.70
N TYR A 79 7.19 16.25 -5.36
CA TYR A 79 6.29 17.06 -4.53
C TYR A 79 7.02 17.82 -3.41
N GLY A 80 8.16 17.33 -2.94
CA GLY A 80 8.88 17.88 -1.79
C GLY A 80 10.21 18.57 -2.12
N PHE A 81 10.41 19.02 -3.36
CA PHE A 81 11.75 19.43 -3.83
C PHE A 81 12.30 20.64 -3.06
N ASP A 82 11.45 21.62 -2.75
CA ASP A 82 11.84 22.79 -1.95
C ASP A 82 12.32 22.41 -0.54
N GLN A 83 11.71 21.38 0.05
CA GLN A 83 12.07 20.87 1.38
C GLN A 83 13.44 20.17 1.34
N LEU A 84 13.77 19.50 0.23
CA LEU A 84 15.09 18.93 0.00
C LEU A 84 16.17 20.02 -0.10
N LEU A 85 15.89 21.11 -0.82
CA LEU A 85 16.82 22.24 -0.96
C LEU A 85 17.07 22.93 0.39
N ALA A 86 16.04 23.08 1.21
CA ALA A 86 16.15 23.65 2.55
C ALA A 86 16.92 22.72 3.51
N ASN A 87 16.72 21.40 3.40
CA ASN A 87 17.40 20.42 4.23
C ASN A 87 17.58 19.08 3.49
N PRO A 88 18.80 18.73 3.06
CA PRO A 88 19.08 17.46 2.40
C PRO A 88 18.70 16.22 3.22
N LEU A 89 18.72 16.30 4.56
CA LEU A 89 18.30 15.20 5.44
C LEU A 89 16.80 14.93 5.38
N PHE A 90 16.02 15.82 4.77
CA PHE A 90 14.59 15.60 4.54
C PHE A 90 14.34 14.29 3.79
N LEU A 91 15.24 13.89 2.87
CA LEU A 91 15.12 12.64 2.13
C LEU A 91 14.97 11.42 3.06
N LEU A 92 15.66 11.41 4.20
CA LEU A 92 15.72 10.28 5.13
C LEU A 92 14.53 10.23 6.11
N ARG A 93 13.69 11.26 6.17
CA ARG A 93 12.57 11.37 7.12
C ARG A 93 11.34 10.57 6.69
N ILE A 94 11.51 9.26 6.60
CA ILE A 94 10.46 8.31 6.15
C ILE A 94 9.28 8.21 7.13
N ASN A 95 9.48 8.63 8.38
CA ASN A 95 8.49 8.60 9.45
C ASN A 95 7.52 9.79 9.42
N GLU A 96 7.82 10.85 8.67
CA GLU A 96 6.97 12.03 8.52
C GLU A 96 5.87 11.83 7.44
N GLY A 97 5.73 10.63 6.90
CA GLY A 97 4.89 10.35 5.74
C GLY A 97 5.53 10.84 4.45
N GLY A 98 4.70 11.04 3.40
CA GLY A 98 5.18 11.49 2.09
C GLY A 98 5.81 10.36 1.27
N MET A 99 4.94 9.62 0.57
CA MET A 99 5.31 8.53 -0.35
C MET A 99 4.62 8.76 -1.70
N SER A 100 5.37 8.56 -2.78
CA SER A 100 4.85 8.67 -4.15
C SER A 100 4.54 7.29 -4.69
N PHE A 101 3.29 7.09 -5.16
CA PHE A 101 2.94 5.86 -5.89
C PHE A 101 3.83 5.67 -7.13
N HIS A 102 3.99 6.71 -7.96
CA HIS A 102 4.81 6.67 -9.17
C HIS A 102 6.28 6.36 -8.84
N GLY A 103 6.81 6.97 -7.78
CA GLY A 103 8.16 6.69 -7.30
C GLY A 103 8.32 5.23 -6.88
N GLY A 104 7.36 4.71 -6.12
CA GLY A 104 7.37 3.31 -5.68
C GLY A 104 7.30 2.34 -6.85
N LEU A 105 6.44 2.60 -7.83
CA LEU A 105 6.33 1.79 -9.05
C LEU A 105 7.66 1.79 -9.83
N ILE A 106 8.25 2.95 -10.07
CA ILE A 106 9.55 3.07 -10.75
C ILE A 106 10.62 2.30 -9.96
N GLY A 107 10.67 2.46 -8.64
CA GLY A 107 11.62 1.78 -7.78
C GLY A 107 11.52 0.25 -7.85
N VAL A 108 10.30 -0.30 -7.87
CA VAL A 108 10.07 -1.75 -8.05
C VAL A 108 10.53 -2.22 -9.43
N MET A 109 10.20 -1.48 -10.49
CA MET A 109 10.60 -1.83 -11.85
C MET A 109 12.12 -1.85 -12.00
N VAL A 110 12.81 -0.87 -11.41
CA VAL A 110 14.28 -0.81 -11.38
C VAL A 110 14.87 -1.97 -10.57
N ALA A 111 14.32 -2.26 -9.39
CA ALA A 111 14.77 -3.37 -8.55
C ALA A 111 14.62 -4.73 -9.24
N ALA A 112 13.48 -4.96 -9.89
CA ALA A 112 13.25 -6.18 -10.64
C ALA A 112 14.17 -6.27 -11.86
N ALA A 113 14.33 -5.19 -12.63
CA ALA A 113 15.25 -5.16 -13.77
C ALA A 113 16.70 -5.45 -13.37
N TRP A 114 17.15 -4.87 -12.26
CA TRP A 114 18.46 -5.16 -11.68
C TRP A 114 18.58 -6.63 -11.30
N TRP A 115 17.63 -7.17 -10.53
CA TRP A 115 17.66 -8.55 -10.07
C TRP A 115 17.65 -9.54 -11.24
N SER A 116 16.80 -9.33 -12.24
CA SER A 116 16.74 -10.16 -13.44
C SER A 116 18.08 -10.16 -14.17
N ARG A 117 18.68 -8.96 -14.35
CA ARG A 117 20.01 -8.83 -14.97
C ARG A 117 21.09 -9.56 -14.18
N ALA A 118 21.12 -9.42 -12.86
CA ALA A 118 22.10 -10.06 -11.99
C ALA A 118 22.04 -11.60 -12.06
N ARG A 119 20.83 -12.16 -12.25
CA ARG A 119 20.60 -13.61 -12.39
C ARG A 119 20.55 -14.10 -13.84
N ARG A 120 20.81 -13.22 -14.82
CA ARG A 120 20.72 -13.52 -16.27
C ARG A 120 19.36 -14.07 -16.70
N ILE A 121 18.31 -13.58 -16.05
CA ILE A 121 16.91 -13.88 -16.38
C ILE A 121 16.39 -12.74 -17.24
N HIS A 122 15.60 -13.06 -18.27
CA HIS A 122 14.96 -12.05 -19.09
C HIS A 122 13.93 -11.28 -18.24
N PHE A 123 13.94 -9.95 -18.33
CA PHE A 123 13.15 -9.08 -17.44
C PHE A 123 11.66 -9.42 -17.46
N PHE A 124 11.10 -9.66 -18.64
CA PHE A 124 9.67 -9.96 -18.76
C PHE A 124 9.29 -11.31 -18.15
N ASP A 125 10.19 -12.30 -18.11
CA ASP A 125 9.93 -13.57 -17.42
C ASP A 125 9.76 -13.34 -15.91
N THR A 126 10.53 -12.39 -15.36
CA THR A 126 10.37 -11.95 -13.97
C THR A 126 9.04 -11.22 -13.78
N MET A 127 8.65 -10.36 -14.73
CA MET A 127 7.36 -9.65 -14.69
C MET A 127 6.16 -10.61 -14.78
N ASP A 128 6.20 -11.57 -15.69
CA ASP A 128 5.16 -12.61 -15.85
C ASP A 128 5.06 -13.49 -14.59
N PHE A 129 6.20 -13.75 -13.94
CA PHE A 129 6.22 -14.48 -12.69
C PHE A 129 5.53 -13.71 -11.55
N VAL A 130 5.82 -12.40 -11.40
CA VAL A 130 5.29 -11.57 -10.30
C VAL A 130 3.88 -11.03 -10.55
N ALA A 131 3.45 -10.89 -11.81
CA ALA A 131 2.16 -10.30 -12.15
C ALA A 131 0.97 -10.93 -11.40
N PRO A 132 0.88 -12.26 -11.21
CA PRO A 132 -0.20 -12.88 -10.44
C PRO A 132 -0.13 -12.64 -8.92
N LEU A 133 0.98 -12.11 -8.40
CA LEU A 133 1.14 -11.77 -6.98
C LEU A 133 0.57 -10.38 -6.67
N ILE A 134 0.55 -9.49 -7.66
CA ILE A 134 0.14 -8.08 -7.53
C ILE A 134 -1.32 -7.92 -7.04
N PRO A 135 -2.32 -8.67 -7.54
CA PRO A 135 -3.71 -8.48 -7.14
C PRO A 135 -3.94 -8.62 -5.63
N ALA A 136 -3.22 -9.50 -4.94
CA ALA A 136 -3.32 -9.63 -3.50
C ALA A 136 -2.89 -8.33 -2.81
N GLY A 137 -1.75 -7.76 -3.22
CA GLY A 137 -1.27 -6.48 -2.68
C GLY A 137 -2.22 -5.31 -2.94
N LEU A 138 -2.79 -5.23 -4.14
CA LEU A 138 -3.81 -4.22 -4.45
C LEU A 138 -5.08 -4.42 -3.62
N GLY A 139 -5.53 -5.67 -3.47
CA GLY A 139 -6.71 -6.02 -2.68
C GLY A 139 -6.58 -5.62 -1.21
N PHE A 140 -5.50 -6.02 -0.55
CA PHE A 140 -5.24 -5.60 0.84
C PHE A 140 -5.02 -4.10 0.96
N GLY A 141 -4.37 -3.47 -0.02
CA GLY A 141 -4.26 -2.01 -0.06
C GLY A 141 -5.63 -1.32 -0.10
N ARG A 142 -6.55 -1.78 -0.96
CA ARG A 142 -7.92 -1.25 -1.05
C ARG A 142 -8.73 -1.51 0.22
N LEU A 143 -8.54 -2.66 0.88
CA LEU A 143 -9.12 -2.92 2.20
C LEU A 143 -8.57 -1.95 3.25
N GLY A 144 -7.27 -1.65 3.20
CA GLY A 144 -6.64 -0.63 4.02
C GLY A 144 -7.24 0.76 3.80
N ASN A 145 -7.48 1.14 2.54
CA ASN A 145 -8.17 2.41 2.21
C ASN A 145 -9.58 2.44 2.78
N TYR A 146 -10.34 1.35 2.62
CA TYR A 146 -11.68 1.26 3.15
C TYR A 146 -11.69 1.41 4.67
N ILE A 147 -10.92 0.59 5.40
CA ILE A 147 -10.81 0.66 6.87
C ILE A 147 -10.32 2.02 7.35
N GLY A 148 -9.35 2.59 6.64
CA GLY A 148 -8.85 3.94 6.89
C GLY A 148 -9.90 5.02 6.64
N GLY A 149 -11.01 4.69 5.97
CA GLY A 149 -12.06 5.61 5.58
C GLY A 149 -11.54 6.65 4.60
N GLU A 150 -10.83 6.25 3.55
CA GLU A 150 -10.26 7.13 2.51
C GLU A 150 -10.52 6.56 1.10
N LEU A 151 -10.29 7.36 0.05
CA LEU A 151 -10.49 6.97 -1.36
C LEU A 151 -11.92 6.47 -1.66
N TRP A 152 -12.91 7.10 -1.03
CA TRP A 152 -14.32 6.83 -1.28
C TRP A 152 -14.71 7.21 -2.72
N GLY A 153 -15.79 6.59 -3.20
CA GLY A 153 -16.32 6.78 -4.54
C GLY A 153 -17.18 8.05 -4.69
N LYS A 154 -17.90 8.11 -5.81
CA LYS A 154 -18.87 9.18 -6.09
C LYS A 154 -20.12 9.03 -5.22
N LEU A 155 -20.81 10.15 -4.99
CA LEU A 155 -22.14 10.14 -4.39
C LEU A 155 -23.07 9.20 -5.18
N THR A 156 -23.83 8.38 -4.47
CA THR A 156 -24.80 7.46 -5.05
C THR A 156 -26.19 7.73 -4.48
N HIS A 157 -27.21 7.57 -5.32
CA HIS A 157 -28.61 7.60 -4.91
C HIS A 157 -29.16 6.19 -4.64
N GLY A 158 -28.32 5.16 -4.74
CA GLY A 158 -28.68 3.77 -4.46
C GLY A 158 -28.69 3.46 -2.97
N GLY A 159 -29.49 2.46 -2.57
CA GLY A 159 -29.65 2.04 -1.18
C GLY A 159 -28.46 1.28 -0.57
N TRP A 160 -27.31 1.24 -1.27
CA TRP A 160 -26.05 0.58 -0.91
C TRP A 160 -24.91 1.59 -0.68
N GLY A 161 -25.21 2.89 -0.58
CA GLY A 161 -24.22 3.91 -0.26
C GLY A 161 -23.62 3.71 1.12
N VAL A 162 -22.32 4.03 1.24
CA VAL A 162 -21.60 4.08 2.51
C VAL A 162 -21.32 5.55 2.83
N ILE A 163 -21.65 5.97 4.05
CA ILE A 163 -21.41 7.31 4.57
C ILE A 163 -20.02 7.32 5.19
N PHE A 164 -19.11 8.10 4.60
CA PHE A 164 -17.78 8.33 5.13
C PHE A 164 -17.77 9.67 5.88
N PRO A 165 -17.53 9.69 7.20
CA PRO A 165 -17.61 10.92 8.00
C PRO A 165 -16.63 12.02 7.57
N ARG A 166 -15.50 11.63 6.97
CA ARG A 166 -14.47 12.56 6.46
C ARG A 166 -14.76 13.05 5.03
N SER A 167 -15.85 12.58 4.42
CA SER A 167 -16.28 13.02 3.11
C SER A 167 -16.87 14.42 3.19
N ASP A 168 -16.42 15.30 2.29
CA ASP A 168 -16.99 16.61 2.02
C ASP A 168 -18.16 16.55 1.02
N LEU A 169 -18.54 15.35 0.59
CA LEU A 169 -19.60 15.12 -0.40
C LEU A 169 -20.94 14.74 0.23
N GLY A 170 -22.01 15.32 -0.32
CA GLY A 170 -23.39 14.91 -0.05
C GLY A 170 -24.03 15.59 1.17
N PRO A 171 -25.24 15.15 1.58
CA PRO A 171 -26.02 15.79 2.64
C PRO A 171 -25.42 15.63 4.04
N TYR A 172 -24.41 14.77 4.19
CA TYR A 172 -23.71 14.49 5.44
C TYR A 172 -22.34 15.16 5.52
N ALA A 173 -22.01 16.02 4.56
CA ALA A 173 -20.74 16.73 4.53
C ALA A 173 -20.58 17.61 5.78
N ASN A 174 -19.45 17.45 6.47
CA ASN A 174 -19.14 18.17 7.72
C ASN A 174 -20.04 17.85 8.92
N GLU A 175 -20.92 16.85 8.83
CA GLU A 175 -21.70 16.40 9.98
C GLU A 175 -20.79 15.71 11.01
N PRO A 176 -20.91 16.03 12.32
CA PRO A 176 -20.13 15.38 13.35
C PRO A 176 -20.49 13.90 13.46
N ILE A 177 -19.50 13.05 13.77
CA ILE A 177 -19.66 11.59 13.83
C ILE A 177 -20.73 11.16 14.84
N GLU A 178 -20.86 11.90 15.95
CA GLU A 178 -21.87 11.65 16.98
C GLU A 178 -23.29 11.77 16.41
N ARG A 179 -23.53 12.81 15.59
CA ARG A 179 -24.82 13.01 14.93
C ARG A 179 -25.10 11.94 13.89
N LEU A 180 -24.09 11.53 13.13
CA LEU A 180 -24.22 10.45 12.16
C LEU A 180 -24.53 9.11 12.83
N ARG A 181 -23.95 8.83 14.00
CA ARG A 181 -24.27 7.65 14.80
C ARG A 181 -25.73 7.64 15.25
N GLU A 182 -26.26 8.77 15.71
CA GLU A 182 -27.67 8.89 16.08
C GLU A 182 -28.62 8.66 14.89
N LEU A 183 -28.28 9.22 13.73
CA LEU A 183 -29.10 9.11 12.52
C LEU A 183 -29.10 7.72 11.89
N HIS A 184 -28.09 6.91 12.19
CA HIS A 184 -27.84 5.61 11.56
C HIS A 184 -27.67 4.45 12.56
N ALA A 185 -28.12 4.63 13.81
CA ALA A 185 -28.29 3.57 14.80
C ALA A 185 -29.49 2.67 14.45
#